data_AF-A0A7K7BFN1-F1
#
_entry.id   AF-A0A7K7BFN1-F1
#
_cell.length_a   1.000
_cell.length_b   1.000
_cell.length_c   1.000
_cell.angle_alpha   90.00
_cell.angle_beta   90.00
_cell.angle_gamma   90.00
#
_symmetry.space_group_name_H-M   'P 1'
#
loop_
_entity.id
_entity.type
_entity.pdbx_description
1 polymer ?
#
loop_
_entity_poly.entity_id
_entity_poly.type
_entity_poly.pdbx_seq_one_letter_code
_entity_poly.pdbx_strand_id
1 'polypeptide(L)'
;FWADRTPVHEAARRGEILQLQQLIESGACVNAVTYDSITPLHEASLRGQTQCVKLLLAAGAQVDARNIDGSTPLCDACASGSVECVKVLLSHGAKVNPPLYTASPLHEACMNGKTAAPTLLLASELPPEDLFPSSQTIPHGWLKRFLSRADLFLSLVPGANVNAAKLHETALHHAAKVRNADLVEMLVEFGGNVYARDNRGKKPSDYTWSSSPAAKCFEYYEKTPLSLLQLCRVTVRKAAGRRALEKIAKLNIPQRLIQYLSYN
;
A
#
# COMPACT_ATOMS: atom_id res chain seq x y z
N PHE A 1 3.82 22.73 29.55
CA PHE A 1 3.80 21.31 29.97
C PHE A 1 3.50 20.48 28.74
N TRP A 2 4.54 19.93 28.11
CA TRP A 2 4.45 19.07 26.94
C TRP A 2 4.22 17.63 27.42
N ALA A 3 3.28 16.89 26.81
CA ALA A 3 3.01 15.51 27.22
C ALA A 3 3.97 14.55 26.49
N ASP A 4 4.77 13.80 27.26
CA ASP A 4 5.89 12.98 26.76
C ASP A 4 5.49 11.65 26.09
N ARG A 5 4.33 11.09 26.47
CA ARG A 5 3.63 9.89 25.94
C ARG A 5 2.74 9.38 27.07
N THR A 6 1.49 9.01 26.78
CA THR A 6 0.60 8.43 27.81
C THR A 6 0.89 6.95 28.02
N PRO A 7 0.43 6.32 29.13
CA PRO A 7 0.54 4.87 29.30
C PRO A 7 -0.04 4.06 28.13
N VAL A 8 -1.10 4.57 27.47
CA VAL A 8 -1.69 3.95 26.28
C VAL A 8 -0.71 3.96 25.10
N HIS A 9 0.08 5.03 24.92
CA HIS A 9 1.13 5.07 23.89
C HIS A 9 2.20 4.01 24.15
N GLU A 10 2.68 3.91 25.39
CA GLU A 10 3.77 3.00 25.72
C GLU A 10 3.32 1.53 25.61
N ALA A 11 2.13 1.21 26.10
CA ALA A 11 1.54 -0.13 25.97
C ALA A 11 1.36 -0.51 24.49
N ALA A 12 0.83 0.40 23.67
CA ALA A 12 0.66 0.22 22.23
C ALA A 12 1.99 0.03 21.50
N ARG A 13 3.00 0.84 21.83
CA ARG A 13 4.35 0.77 21.25
C ARG A 13 5.04 -0.56 21.57
N ARG A 14 4.93 -1.02 22.82
CA ARG A 14 5.58 -2.26 23.30
C ARG A 14 4.81 -3.52 22.93
N GLY A 15 3.56 -3.41 22.52
CA GLY A 15 2.72 -4.57 22.25
C GLY A 15 2.17 -5.22 23.51
N GLU A 16 2.03 -4.47 24.61
CA GLU A 16 1.55 -4.97 25.90
C GLU A 16 0.02 -5.08 25.89
N ILE A 17 -0.50 -6.10 25.20
CA ILE A 17 -1.93 -6.28 24.90
C ILE A 17 -2.81 -6.21 26.16
N LEU A 18 -2.44 -6.94 27.23
CA LEU A 18 -3.23 -7.00 28.47
C LEU A 18 -3.26 -5.64 29.18
N GLN A 19 -2.11 -4.96 29.26
CA GLN A 19 -2.03 -3.64 29.88
C GLN A 19 -2.83 -2.62 29.05
N LEU A 20 -2.70 -2.65 27.73
CA LEU A 20 -3.44 -1.78 26.83
C LEU A 20 -4.95 -1.98 27.01
N GLN A 21 -5.41 -3.22 27.09
CA GLN A 21 -6.82 -3.54 27.32
C GLN A 21 -7.32 -2.99 28.67
N GLN A 22 -6.57 -3.20 29.76
CA GLN A 22 -6.92 -2.65 31.09
C GLN A 22 -6.97 -1.11 31.09
N LEU A 23 -6.05 -0.46 30.38
CA LEU A 23 -6.05 1.00 30.22
C LEU A 23 -7.30 1.49 29.47
N ILE A 24 -7.70 0.80 28.40
CA ILE A 24 -8.92 1.12 27.65
C ILE A 24 -10.17 0.93 28.53
N GLU A 25 -10.26 -0.19 29.24
CA GLU A 25 -11.40 -0.52 30.11
C GLU A 25 -11.51 0.43 31.32
N SER A 26 -10.39 0.99 31.79
CA SER A 26 -10.38 2.03 32.83
C SER A 26 -10.65 3.44 32.30
N GLY A 27 -10.99 3.59 31.01
CA GLY A 27 -11.42 4.86 30.41
C GLY A 27 -10.28 5.72 29.88
N ALA A 28 -9.09 5.15 29.62
CA ALA A 28 -8.00 5.92 29.03
C ALA A 28 -8.35 6.42 27.62
N CYS A 29 -7.91 7.64 27.29
CA CYS A 29 -8.17 8.23 25.98
C CYS A 29 -7.33 7.55 24.88
N VAL A 30 -7.98 6.74 24.03
CA VAL A 30 -7.32 6.04 22.91
C VAL A 30 -6.86 6.95 21.77
N ASN A 31 -7.43 8.15 21.70
CA ASN A 31 -7.08 9.20 20.73
C ASN A 31 -6.20 10.29 21.35
N ALA A 32 -5.56 10.02 22.49
CA ALA A 32 -4.56 10.92 23.05
C ALA A 32 -3.44 11.17 22.01
N VAL A 33 -2.87 12.36 22.04
CA VAL A 33 -1.78 12.76 21.12
C VAL A 33 -0.57 13.26 21.89
N THR A 34 0.62 12.98 21.36
CA THR A 34 1.88 13.63 21.79
C THR A 34 2.01 15.03 21.17
N TYR A 35 3.10 15.74 21.46
CA TYR A 35 3.42 17.03 20.82
C TYR A 35 3.45 16.94 19.28
N ASP A 36 3.95 15.84 18.75
CA ASP A 36 4.05 15.58 17.29
C ASP A 36 2.74 15.06 16.70
N SER A 37 1.62 15.17 17.43
CA SER A 37 0.32 14.63 17.03
C SER A 37 0.32 13.11 16.78
N ILE A 38 1.26 12.39 17.41
CA ILE A 38 1.33 10.93 17.34
C ILE A 38 0.29 10.35 18.29
N THR A 39 -0.53 9.42 17.81
CA THR A 39 -1.52 8.68 18.61
C THR A 39 -0.99 7.30 19.02
N PRO A 40 -1.61 6.60 19.98
CA PRO A 40 -1.27 5.21 20.27
C PRO A 40 -1.40 4.29 19.04
N LEU A 41 -2.32 4.60 18.12
CA LEU A 41 -2.50 3.85 16.89
C LEU A 41 -1.29 3.99 15.95
N HIS A 42 -0.68 5.18 15.84
CA HIS A 42 0.58 5.37 15.12
C HIS A 42 1.70 4.51 15.71
N GLU A 43 1.89 4.53 17.04
CA GLU A 43 2.94 3.74 17.71
C GLU A 43 2.74 2.23 17.48
N ALA A 44 1.52 1.71 17.63
CA ALA A 44 1.23 0.30 17.37
C ALA A 44 1.48 -0.07 15.89
N SER A 45 1.05 0.77 14.95
CA SER A 45 1.22 0.54 13.51
C SER A 45 2.69 0.57 13.08
N LEU A 46 3.46 1.55 13.56
CA LEU A 46 4.89 1.68 13.27
C LEU A 46 5.72 0.51 13.84
N ARG A 47 5.24 -0.11 14.91
CA ARG A 47 5.88 -1.28 15.53
C ARG A 47 5.31 -2.61 15.03
N GLY A 48 4.30 -2.60 14.15
CA GLY A 48 3.67 -3.81 13.62
C GLY A 48 2.84 -4.59 14.65
N GLN A 49 2.40 -3.94 15.74
CA GLN A 49 1.68 -4.54 16.86
C GLN A 49 0.21 -4.78 16.52
N THR A 50 -0.05 -5.74 15.63
CA THR A 50 -1.37 -5.99 15.01
C THR A 50 -2.49 -6.15 16.04
N GLN A 51 -2.25 -6.83 17.16
CA GLN A 51 -3.28 -7.02 18.17
C GLN A 51 -3.61 -5.71 18.92
N CYS A 52 -2.61 -4.86 19.16
CA CYS A 52 -2.82 -3.53 19.73
C CYS A 52 -3.57 -2.62 18.74
N VAL A 53 -3.25 -2.68 17.45
CA VAL A 53 -4.00 -1.99 16.38
C VAL A 53 -5.48 -2.38 16.41
N LYS A 54 -5.79 -3.68 16.48
CA LYS A 54 -7.18 -4.17 16.59
C LYS A 54 -7.90 -3.64 17.83
N LEU A 55 -7.25 -3.69 19.00
CA LEU A 55 -7.84 -3.18 20.25
C LEU A 55 -8.13 -1.68 20.18
N LEU A 56 -7.17 -0.90 19.68
CA LEU A 56 -7.32 0.55 19.55
C LEU A 56 -8.46 0.92 18.59
N LEU A 57 -8.55 0.25 17.43
CA LEU A 57 -9.63 0.49 16.47
C LEU A 57 -11.00 0.08 17.03
N ALA A 58 -11.08 -1.06 17.74
CA ALA A 58 -12.31 -1.50 18.40
C ALA A 58 -12.76 -0.50 19.49
N ALA A 59 -11.82 0.19 20.12
CA ALA A 59 -12.08 1.23 21.12
C ALA A 59 -12.34 2.63 20.50
N GLY A 60 -12.45 2.74 19.17
CA GLY A 60 -12.76 4.01 18.50
C GLY A 60 -11.55 4.89 18.18
N ALA A 61 -10.36 4.32 18.03
CA ALA A 61 -9.21 5.05 17.51
C ALA A 61 -9.46 5.59 16.10
N GLN A 62 -9.05 6.83 15.85
CA GLN A 62 -9.17 7.47 14.56
C GLN A 62 -8.21 6.84 13.54
N VAL A 63 -8.75 6.04 12.62
CA VAL A 63 -7.98 5.26 11.63
C VAL A 63 -7.11 6.12 10.71
N ASP A 64 -7.60 7.32 10.36
CA ASP A 64 -6.93 8.30 9.50
C ASP A 64 -6.34 9.47 10.30
N ALA A 65 -6.05 9.27 11.60
CA ALA A 65 -5.35 10.27 12.42
C ALA A 65 -4.03 10.67 11.74
N ARG A 66 -3.60 11.91 11.97
CA ARG A 66 -2.41 12.48 11.34
C ARG A 66 -1.45 13.05 12.35
N ASN A 67 -0.17 12.71 12.20
CA ASN A 67 0.92 13.37 12.89
C ASN A 67 1.30 14.69 12.20
N ILE A 68 2.25 15.44 12.77
CA ILE A 68 2.72 16.74 12.22
C ILE A 68 3.31 16.64 10.81
N ASP A 69 3.87 15.49 10.42
CA ASP A 69 4.41 15.24 9.09
C ASP A 69 3.31 14.83 8.08
N GLY A 70 2.07 14.70 8.55
CA GLY A 70 0.92 14.22 7.79
C GLY A 70 0.87 12.69 7.63
N SER A 71 1.78 11.94 8.27
CA SER A 71 1.77 10.47 8.31
C SER A 71 0.47 9.98 8.94
N THR A 72 -0.05 8.86 8.45
CA THR A 72 -1.20 8.16 9.02
C THR A 72 -0.77 6.82 9.59
N PRO A 73 -1.59 6.17 10.44
CA PRO A 73 -1.30 4.81 10.90
C PRO A 73 -1.07 3.82 9.75
N LEU A 74 -1.73 4.02 8.59
CA LEU A 74 -1.49 3.21 7.40
C LEU A 74 -0.09 3.44 6.82
N CYS A 75 0.39 4.67 6.76
CA CYS A 75 1.78 4.96 6.39
C CYS A 75 2.77 4.26 7.33
N ASP A 76 2.52 4.33 8.64
CA ASP A 76 3.39 3.74 9.66
C ASP A 76 3.42 2.19 9.59
N ALA A 77 2.26 1.57 9.34
CA ALA A 77 2.17 0.13 9.09
C ALA A 77 2.90 -0.29 7.80
N CYS A 78 2.86 0.55 6.77
CA CYS A 78 3.62 0.34 5.54
C CYS A 78 5.13 0.49 5.77
N ALA A 79 5.55 1.50 6.54
CA ALA A 79 6.95 1.71 6.91
C ALA A 79 7.50 0.55 7.74
N SER A 80 6.70 -0.01 8.66
CA SER A 80 7.08 -1.20 9.44
C SER A 80 7.11 -2.48 8.60
N GLY A 81 6.43 -2.49 7.45
CA GLY A 81 6.27 -3.66 6.59
C GLY A 81 5.31 -4.70 7.17
N SER A 82 4.47 -4.33 8.15
CA SER A 82 3.48 -5.21 8.76
C SER A 82 2.25 -5.34 7.87
N VAL A 83 2.21 -6.43 7.08
CA VAL A 83 1.13 -6.77 6.16
C VAL A 83 -0.20 -6.89 6.89
N GLU A 84 -0.19 -7.48 8.08
CA GLU A 84 -1.37 -7.69 8.92
C GLU A 84 -1.92 -6.37 9.46
N CYS A 85 -1.06 -5.44 9.89
CA CYS A 85 -1.51 -4.10 10.28
C CYS A 85 -2.12 -3.35 9.10
N VAL A 86 -1.50 -3.42 7.90
CA VAL A 86 -2.04 -2.84 6.67
C VAL A 86 -3.44 -3.40 6.40
N LYS A 87 -3.62 -4.73 6.42
CA LYS A 87 -4.92 -5.37 6.23
C LYS A 87 -5.97 -4.87 7.23
N VAL A 88 -5.64 -4.82 8.52
CA VAL A 88 -6.57 -4.38 9.58
C VAL A 88 -6.95 -2.90 9.42
N LEU A 89 -6.00 -2.03 9.09
CA LEU A 89 -6.27 -0.61 8.90
C LEU A 89 -7.17 -0.37 7.67
N LEU A 90 -6.87 -1.03 6.56
CA LEU A 90 -7.73 -1.02 5.38
C LEU A 90 -9.12 -1.58 5.72
N SER A 91 -9.19 -2.62 6.57
CA SER A 91 -10.45 -3.19 7.05
C SER A 91 -11.31 -2.24 7.87
N HIS A 92 -10.72 -1.18 8.40
CA HIS A 92 -11.40 -0.13 9.16
C HIS A 92 -11.53 1.17 8.37
N GLY A 93 -11.35 1.13 7.05
CA GLY A 93 -11.60 2.26 6.16
C GLY A 93 -10.45 3.26 6.03
N ALA A 94 -9.21 2.86 6.37
CA ALA A 94 -8.04 3.71 6.16
C ALA A 94 -7.92 4.16 4.70
N LYS A 95 -7.64 5.44 4.48
CA LYS A 95 -7.49 5.99 3.12
C LYS A 95 -6.12 5.66 2.55
N VAL A 96 -6.11 4.91 1.45
CA VAL A 96 -4.88 4.56 0.70
C VAL A 96 -4.23 5.77 0.02
N ASN A 97 -5.04 6.75 -0.39
CA ASN A 97 -4.58 7.98 -1.05
C ASN A 97 -4.93 9.21 -0.18
N PRO A 98 -4.17 9.47 0.90
CA PRO A 98 -4.37 10.67 1.71
C PRO A 98 -4.11 11.95 0.89
N PRO A 99 -4.87 13.04 1.10
CA PRO A 99 -4.80 14.26 0.26
C PRO A 99 -3.52 15.11 0.37
N LEU A 100 -2.48 14.67 1.10
CA LEU A 100 -1.30 15.50 1.38
C LEU A 100 -0.04 14.95 0.70
N TYR A 101 0.80 15.87 0.20
CA TYR A 101 2.02 15.56 -0.57
C TYR A 101 3.14 14.90 0.24
N THR A 102 3.05 14.86 1.57
CA THR A 102 4.11 14.36 2.47
C THR A 102 3.91 12.92 2.91
N ALA A 103 2.69 12.39 2.79
CA ALA A 103 2.34 11.06 3.25
C ALA A 103 1.74 10.24 2.11
N SER A 104 2.36 9.10 1.82
CA SER A 104 1.83 8.13 0.86
C SER A 104 2.18 6.73 1.35
N PRO A 105 1.17 5.93 1.77
CA PRO A 105 1.39 4.56 2.21
C PRO A 105 2.17 3.72 1.18
N LEU A 106 1.95 3.96 -0.11
CA LEU A 106 2.65 3.26 -1.19
C LEU A 106 4.15 3.58 -1.19
N HIS A 107 4.54 4.85 -0.99
CA HIS A 107 5.95 5.24 -0.96
C HIS A 107 6.65 4.64 0.25
N GLU A 108 6.03 4.70 1.43
CA GLU A 108 6.55 4.07 2.66
C GLU A 108 6.74 2.57 2.48
N ALA A 109 5.75 1.89 1.90
CA ALA A 109 5.81 0.47 1.63
C ALA A 109 6.96 0.10 0.67
N CYS A 110 7.20 0.92 -0.35
CA CYS A 110 8.29 0.73 -1.31
C CYS A 110 9.69 0.96 -0.69
N MET A 111 9.82 1.88 0.28
CA MET A 111 11.10 2.16 0.95
C MET A 111 11.61 0.99 1.81
N ASN A 112 10.71 0.14 2.33
CA ASN A 112 11.09 -1.08 3.05
C ASN A 112 11.68 -2.16 2.12
N GLY A 113 11.54 -2.01 0.79
CA GLY A 113 12.04 -2.97 -0.19
C GLY A 113 11.27 -4.29 -0.23
N LYS A 114 10.17 -4.41 0.52
CA LYS A 114 9.26 -5.57 0.50
C LYS A 114 8.12 -5.33 -0.48
N THR A 115 7.69 -6.40 -1.16
CA THR A 115 6.65 -6.34 -2.18
C THR A 115 5.24 -6.53 -1.63
N ALA A 116 5.09 -7.09 -0.43
CA ALA A 116 3.79 -7.48 0.12
C ALA A 116 2.84 -6.30 0.40
N ALA A 117 3.29 -5.28 1.11
CA ALA A 117 2.49 -4.10 1.41
C ALA A 117 2.18 -3.25 0.15
N PRO A 118 3.16 -2.95 -0.75
CA PRO A 118 2.86 -2.29 -2.02
C PRO A 118 1.83 -3.06 -2.85
N THR A 119 1.95 -4.40 -2.90
CA THR A 119 0.97 -5.24 -3.60
C THR A 119 -0.41 -5.03 -3.01
N LEU A 120 -0.58 -5.12 -1.69
CA LEU A 120 -1.90 -4.95 -1.07
C LEU A 120 -2.50 -3.57 -1.33
N LEU A 121 -1.69 -2.52 -1.32
CA LEU A 121 -2.18 -1.16 -1.58
C LEU A 121 -2.62 -0.98 -3.04
N LEU A 122 -1.90 -1.56 -4.00
CA LEU A 122 -2.23 -1.52 -5.43
C LEU A 122 -3.38 -2.47 -5.79
N ALA A 123 -3.40 -3.64 -5.14
CA ALA A 123 -4.34 -4.73 -5.34
C ALA A 123 -5.57 -4.66 -4.44
N SER A 124 -5.77 -3.55 -3.72
CA SER A 124 -6.95 -3.29 -2.89
C SER A 124 -8.26 -3.13 -3.71
N GLU A 125 -8.31 -3.69 -4.90
CA GLU A 125 -9.46 -3.72 -5.79
C GLU A 125 -9.57 -5.12 -6.43
N LEU A 126 -9.35 -6.21 -5.67
CA LEU A 126 -9.46 -7.59 -6.14
C LEU A 126 -10.49 -8.38 -5.30
N PRO A 127 -11.41 -9.14 -5.92
CA PRO A 127 -12.37 -9.96 -5.20
C PRO A 127 -11.74 -11.28 -4.73
N PRO A 128 -12.27 -11.94 -3.69
CA PRO A 128 -11.83 -13.27 -3.31
C PRO A 128 -12.54 -14.32 -4.17
N GLU A 129 -11.75 -15.30 -4.60
CA GLU A 129 -12.14 -16.61 -5.13
C GLU A 129 -12.70 -16.66 -6.58
N ASP A 130 -11.87 -17.17 -7.50
CA ASP A 130 -12.12 -18.47 -8.17
C ASP A 130 -10.93 -18.97 -9.03
N LEU A 131 -10.52 -20.23 -8.76
CA LEU A 131 -10.01 -21.28 -9.68
C LEU A 131 -8.59 -21.26 -10.31
N PHE A 132 -7.88 -22.39 -10.11
CA PHE A 132 -6.99 -23.06 -11.09
C PHE A 132 -7.84 -23.85 -12.12
N PRO A 133 -7.35 -24.29 -13.32
CA PRO A 133 -5.95 -24.53 -13.70
C PRO A 133 -5.48 -23.97 -15.07
N SER A 134 -4.15 -23.95 -15.21
CA SER A 134 -3.31 -24.04 -16.42
C SER A 134 -3.57 -23.14 -17.65
N SER A 135 -2.70 -22.18 -17.87
CA SER A 135 -1.80 -22.22 -19.05
C SER A 135 -0.57 -21.36 -18.78
N GLN A 136 0.60 -21.92 -19.07
CA GLN A 136 1.87 -21.21 -19.11
C GLN A 136 1.76 -20.13 -20.19
N THR A 137 2.09 -18.89 -19.85
CA THR A 137 2.88 -17.91 -20.64
C THR A 137 2.85 -16.55 -19.89
N ILE A 138 3.95 -16.26 -19.17
CA ILE A 138 4.40 -14.94 -18.62
C ILE A 138 3.54 -14.35 -17.46
N PRO A 139 4.04 -13.34 -16.72
CA PRO A 139 4.29 -13.31 -15.28
C PRO A 139 3.04 -13.04 -14.41
N HIS A 140 1.85 -13.44 -14.84
CA HIS A 140 0.62 -13.34 -14.04
C HIS A 140 0.58 -14.29 -12.83
N GLY A 141 1.51 -15.25 -12.74
CA GLY A 141 1.55 -16.25 -11.67
C GLY A 141 1.90 -15.71 -10.29
N TRP A 142 2.65 -14.60 -10.20
CA TRP A 142 3.09 -14.07 -8.90
C TRP A 142 1.94 -13.39 -8.16
N LEU A 143 1.13 -12.58 -8.85
CA LEU A 143 -0.05 -11.93 -8.29
C LEU A 143 -1.06 -13.00 -7.82
N LYS A 144 -1.26 -14.05 -8.62
CA LYS A 144 -2.12 -15.20 -8.27
C LYS A 144 -1.61 -16.00 -7.06
N ARG A 145 -0.30 -16.26 -6.95
CA ARG A 145 0.32 -16.95 -5.80
C ARG A 145 0.26 -16.12 -4.51
N PHE A 146 0.33 -14.79 -4.64
CA PHE A 146 0.35 -13.88 -3.50
C PHE A 146 -1.05 -13.62 -2.93
N LEU A 147 -2.08 -13.63 -3.78
CA LEU A 147 -3.46 -13.28 -3.42
C LEU A 147 -4.33 -14.43 -2.92
N SER A 148 -3.85 -15.68 -2.92
CA SER A 148 -4.61 -16.85 -2.44
C SER A 148 -4.90 -16.85 -0.91
N ARG A 149 -4.71 -15.71 -0.23
CA ARG A 149 -4.78 -15.53 1.24
C ARG A 149 -5.34 -14.16 1.68
N ALA A 150 -6.08 -13.45 0.83
CA ALA A 150 -6.57 -12.10 1.14
C ALA A 150 -8.10 -12.02 1.03
N ASP A 151 -8.74 -11.85 2.19
CA ASP A 151 -10.19 -11.85 2.39
C ASP A 151 -10.92 -10.69 1.67
N LEU A 152 -12.18 -10.98 1.34
CA LEU A 152 -13.25 -10.20 0.70
C LEU A 152 -13.25 -8.67 0.91
N PHE A 153 -12.76 -8.21 2.06
CA PHE A 153 -12.84 -6.81 2.46
C PHE A 153 -11.95 -5.89 1.61
N LEU A 154 -10.78 -6.36 1.18
CA LEU A 154 -9.84 -5.48 0.46
C LEU A 154 -10.40 -4.99 -0.86
N SER A 155 -11.38 -5.67 -1.48
CA SER A 155 -11.98 -5.34 -2.78
C SER A 155 -12.70 -3.98 -2.87
N LEU A 156 -13.05 -3.36 -1.73
CA LEU A 156 -13.85 -2.13 -1.66
C LEU A 156 -13.01 -0.85 -1.54
N VAL A 157 -11.69 -0.96 -1.40
CA VAL A 157 -10.82 0.18 -1.18
C VAL A 157 -10.29 0.72 -2.52
N PRO A 158 -10.18 2.03 -2.75
CA PRO A 158 -9.56 2.52 -3.98
C PRO A 158 -8.07 2.17 -4.00
N GLY A 159 -7.58 1.62 -5.12
CA GLY A 159 -6.17 1.29 -5.31
C GLY A 159 -5.24 2.49 -5.11
N ALA A 160 -4.02 2.25 -4.64
CA ALA A 160 -3.01 3.29 -4.52
C ALA A 160 -2.67 3.88 -5.89
N ASN A 161 -2.56 5.21 -5.97
CA ASN A 161 -2.06 5.86 -7.17
C ASN A 161 -0.56 5.58 -7.31
N VAL A 162 -0.21 4.65 -8.20
CA VAL A 162 1.18 4.24 -8.48
C VAL A 162 2.10 5.38 -8.90
N ASN A 163 1.53 6.44 -9.48
CA ASN A 163 2.24 7.62 -9.96
C ASN A 163 2.06 8.84 -9.04
N ALA A 164 1.51 8.65 -7.83
CA ALA A 164 1.59 9.71 -6.82
C ALA A 164 3.06 10.05 -6.58
N ALA A 165 3.33 11.32 -6.26
CA ALA A 165 4.67 11.77 -5.93
C ALA A 165 4.68 12.27 -4.49
N LYS A 166 5.63 11.76 -3.69
CA LYS A 166 6.00 12.27 -2.37
C LYS A 166 7.31 13.03 -2.50
N LEU A 167 7.33 14.32 -2.15
CA LEU A 167 8.51 15.19 -2.31
C LEU A 167 9.10 15.14 -3.74
N HIS A 168 8.22 15.09 -4.75
CA HIS A 168 8.55 14.94 -6.19
C HIS A 168 9.10 13.56 -6.61
N GLU A 169 9.24 12.62 -5.70
CA GLU A 169 9.65 11.25 -6.02
C GLU A 169 8.43 10.33 -6.12
N THR A 170 8.42 9.44 -7.11
CA THR A 170 7.38 8.39 -7.25
C THR A 170 7.80 7.10 -6.54
N ALA A 171 6.87 6.17 -6.36
CA ALA A 171 7.17 4.82 -5.84
C ALA A 171 8.30 4.12 -6.63
N LEU A 172 8.41 4.35 -7.95
CA LEU A 172 9.49 3.82 -8.78
C LEU A 172 10.87 4.40 -8.40
N HIS A 173 10.96 5.66 -7.97
CA HIS A 173 12.22 6.22 -7.47
C HIS A 173 12.67 5.51 -6.19
N HIS A 174 11.75 5.20 -5.28
CA HIS A 174 12.06 4.42 -4.08
C HIS A 174 12.47 2.99 -4.42
N ALA A 175 11.75 2.33 -5.33
CA ALA A 175 12.09 0.99 -5.83
C ALA A 175 13.50 0.93 -6.44
N ALA A 176 13.89 1.98 -7.18
CA ALA A 176 15.24 2.14 -7.72
C ALA A 176 16.29 2.27 -6.62
N LYS A 177 16.05 3.11 -5.61
CA LYS A 177 16.98 3.34 -4.47
C LYS A 177 17.23 2.08 -3.65
N VAL A 178 16.18 1.27 -3.43
CA VAL A 178 16.29 -0.03 -2.73
C VAL A 178 16.74 -1.17 -3.65
N ARG A 179 16.88 -0.92 -4.96
CA ARG A 179 17.39 -1.84 -5.99
C ARG A 179 16.59 -3.13 -6.13
N ASN A 180 15.29 -3.06 -5.89
CA ASN A 180 14.41 -4.22 -5.97
C ASN A 180 13.75 -4.29 -7.35
N ALA A 181 14.19 -5.23 -8.19
CA ALA A 181 13.64 -5.43 -9.53
C ALA A 181 12.18 -5.91 -9.51
N ASP A 182 11.80 -6.79 -8.56
CA ASP A 182 10.43 -7.28 -8.43
C ASP A 182 9.47 -6.13 -8.11
N LEU A 183 9.92 -5.16 -7.30
CA LEU A 183 9.15 -3.97 -6.99
C LEU A 183 9.03 -3.03 -8.20
N VAL A 184 10.08 -2.92 -9.02
CA VAL A 184 10.03 -2.16 -10.28
C VAL A 184 9.03 -2.79 -11.24
N GLU A 185 9.15 -4.09 -11.49
CA GLU A 185 8.25 -4.85 -12.37
C GLU A 185 6.80 -4.70 -11.93
N MET A 186 6.52 -4.94 -10.65
CA MET A 186 5.19 -4.73 -10.06
C MET A 186 4.64 -3.33 -10.31
N LEU A 187 5.40 -2.29 -9.97
CA LEU A 187 4.95 -0.90 -10.12
C LEU A 187 4.69 -0.58 -11.59
N VAL A 188 5.53 -1.05 -12.52
CA VAL A 188 5.33 -0.86 -13.96
C VAL A 188 4.07 -1.59 -14.45
N GLU A 189 3.83 -2.83 -14.00
CA GLU A 189 2.61 -3.58 -14.32
C GLU A 189 1.35 -2.84 -13.86
N PHE A 190 1.38 -2.13 -12.73
CA PHE A 190 0.28 -1.29 -12.27
C PHE A 190 0.21 0.10 -12.95
N GLY A 191 1.07 0.36 -13.95
CA GLY A 191 1.05 1.61 -14.73
C GLY A 191 2.02 2.68 -14.24
N GLY A 192 3.06 2.30 -13.48
CA GLY A 192 4.13 3.18 -13.03
C GLY A 192 4.90 3.77 -14.21
N ASN A 193 5.06 5.09 -14.22
CA ASN A 193 5.79 5.81 -15.27
C ASN A 193 7.31 5.76 -15.03
N VAL A 194 8.01 4.92 -15.79
CA VAL A 194 9.48 4.81 -15.74
C VAL A 194 10.22 6.10 -16.18
N TYR A 195 9.51 7.02 -16.83
CA TYR A 195 10.04 8.31 -17.28
C TYR A 195 9.67 9.49 -16.36
N ALA A 196 8.99 9.24 -15.23
CA ALA A 196 8.66 10.28 -14.26
C ALA A 196 9.93 11.03 -13.81
N ARG A 197 9.83 12.34 -13.63
CA ARG A 197 10.98 13.18 -13.24
C ARG A 197 10.79 13.73 -11.84
N ASP A 198 11.82 13.59 -11.01
CA ASP A 198 11.88 14.24 -9.70
C ASP A 198 12.20 15.75 -9.80
N ASN A 199 12.35 16.41 -8.65
CA ASN A 199 12.73 17.83 -8.58
C ASN A 199 14.15 18.14 -9.08
N ARG A 200 14.98 17.11 -9.34
CA ARG A 200 16.32 17.22 -9.92
C ARG A 200 16.33 16.88 -11.40
N GLY A 201 15.15 16.62 -12.00
CA GLY A 201 15.04 16.19 -13.39
C GLY A 201 15.52 14.76 -13.64
N LYS A 202 15.73 13.96 -12.59
CA LYS A 202 16.18 12.57 -12.70
C LYS A 202 14.99 11.64 -12.84
N LYS A 203 15.14 10.60 -13.66
CA LYS A 203 14.17 9.48 -13.74
C LYS A 203 14.53 8.38 -12.75
N PRO A 204 13.61 7.45 -12.41
CA PRO A 204 13.89 6.35 -11.48
C PRO A 204 15.19 5.58 -11.77
N SER A 205 15.46 5.23 -13.03
CA SER A 205 16.67 4.49 -13.42
C SER A 205 17.97 5.21 -13.06
N ASP A 206 17.97 6.55 -12.97
CA ASP A 206 19.16 7.36 -12.67
C ASP A 206 19.64 7.18 -11.21
N TYR A 207 18.83 6.54 -10.37
CA TYR A 207 19.17 6.16 -9.00
C TYR A 207 19.67 4.71 -8.86
N THR A 208 19.77 3.98 -9.98
CA THR A 208 20.30 2.61 -10.01
C THR A 208 21.77 2.57 -10.47
N TRP A 209 22.46 1.46 -10.21
CA TRP A 209 23.79 1.20 -10.76
C TRP A 209 23.67 0.25 -11.96
N SER A 210 24.44 0.49 -13.02
CA SER A 210 24.28 -0.16 -14.34
C SER A 210 24.24 -1.70 -14.33
N SER A 211 24.90 -2.34 -13.36
CA SER A 211 24.91 -3.81 -13.22
C SER A 211 23.77 -4.38 -12.37
N SER A 212 22.99 -3.54 -11.68
CA SER A 212 21.95 -3.99 -10.76
C SER A 212 20.74 -4.62 -11.48
N PRO A 213 20.06 -5.60 -10.86
CA PRO A 213 18.83 -6.18 -11.43
C PRO A 213 17.76 -5.11 -11.73
N ALA A 214 17.61 -4.12 -10.85
CA ALA A 214 16.67 -3.01 -11.06
C ALA A 214 17.06 -2.15 -12.27
N ALA A 215 18.35 -1.87 -12.50
CA ALA A 215 18.80 -1.13 -13.69
C ALA A 215 18.45 -1.87 -14.98
N LYS A 216 18.71 -3.19 -15.04
CA LYS A 216 18.33 -4.03 -16.18
C LYS A 216 16.82 -4.07 -16.40
N CYS A 217 16.05 -4.11 -15.31
CA CYS A 217 14.59 -4.06 -15.36
C CYS A 217 14.08 -2.73 -15.95
N PHE A 218 14.62 -1.60 -15.49
CA PHE A 218 14.30 -0.29 -16.10
C PHE A 218 14.71 -0.23 -17.56
N GLU A 219 15.92 -0.66 -17.91
CA GLU A 219 16.39 -0.67 -19.30
C GLU A 219 15.48 -1.51 -20.20
N TYR A 220 15.00 -2.65 -19.71
CA TYR A 220 14.02 -3.48 -20.41
C TYR A 220 12.73 -2.71 -20.70
N TYR A 221 12.12 -2.09 -19.68
CA TYR A 221 10.86 -1.36 -19.82
C TYR A 221 10.98 -0.02 -20.56
N GLU A 222 12.18 0.56 -20.62
CA GLU A 222 12.46 1.73 -21.46
C GLU A 222 12.52 1.36 -22.95
N LYS A 223 13.09 0.19 -23.28
CA LYS A 223 13.16 -0.30 -24.66
C LYS A 223 11.89 -1.02 -25.11
N THR A 224 11.16 -1.59 -24.15
CA THR A 224 10.00 -2.45 -24.40
C THR A 224 8.79 -1.89 -23.66
N PRO A 225 7.92 -1.09 -24.34
CA PRO A 225 6.73 -0.56 -23.70
C PRO A 225 5.76 -1.67 -23.30
N LEU A 226 4.88 -1.37 -22.35
CA LEU A 226 3.78 -2.27 -21.95
C LEU A 226 2.97 -2.70 -23.18
N SER A 227 2.54 -3.97 -23.18
CA SER A 227 1.67 -4.49 -24.24
C SER A 227 0.37 -3.68 -24.31
N LEU A 228 -0.24 -3.60 -25.51
CA LEU A 228 -1.52 -2.92 -25.70
C LEU A 228 -2.59 -3.45 -24.73
N LEU A 229 -2.59 -4.77 -24.49
CA LEU A 229 -3.50 -5.41 -23.56
C LEU A 229 -3.31 -4.86 -22.12
N GLN A 230 -2.06 -4.72 -21.66
CA GLN A 230 -1.76 -4.18 -20.34
C GLN A 230 -2.09 -2.68 -20.23
N LEU A 231 -1.79 -1.91 -21.27
CA LEU A 231 -2.18 -0.50 -21.34
C LEU A 231 -3.70 -0.34 -21.27
N CYS A 232 -4.46 -1.19 -21.96
CA CYS A 232 -5.91 -1.23 -21.85
C CYS A 232 -6.37 -1.52 -20.42
N ARG A 233 -5.75 -2.51 -19.74
CA ARG A 233 -6.06 -2.81 -18.33
C ARG A 233 -5.87 -1.60 -17.43
N VAL A 234 -4.67 -1.01 -17.46
CA VAL A 234 -4.33 0.16 -16.63
C VAL A 234 -5.29 1.32 -16.92
N THR A 235 -5.57 1.59 -18.19
CA THR A 235 -6.43 2.70 -18.62
C THR A 235 -7.87 2.50 -18.17
N VAL A 236 -8.45 1.32 -18.40
CA VAL A 236 -9.83 1.01 -18.01
C VAL A 236 -10.00 1.07 -16.50
N ARG A 237 -9.07 0.49 -15.73
CA ARG A 237 -9.13 0.55 -14.26
C ARG A 237 -9.02 1.98 -13.73
N LYS A 238 -8.09 2.76 -14.28
CA LYS A 238 -7.95 4.18 -13.95
C LYS A 238 -9.23 4.97 -14.24
N ALA A 239 -9.87 4.71 -15.38
CA ALA A 239 -11.14 5.34 -15.75
C ALA A 239 -12.31 4.88 -14.86
N ALA A 240 -12.33 3.62 -14.44
CA ALA A 240 -13.35 3.08 -13.56
C ALA A 240 -13.27 3.66 -12.14
N GLY A 241 -12.06 4.01 -11.66
CA GLY A 241 -11.87 4.69 -10.38
C GLY A 241 -12.40 3.89 -9.19
N ARG A 242 -13.00 4.56 -8.19
CA ARG A 242 -13.57 3.85 -7.03
C ARG A 242 -14.63 2.83 -7.46
N ARG A 243 -14.61 1.65 -6.83
CA ARG A 243 -15.48 0.50 -7.16
C ARG A 243 -15.26 0.02 -8.60
N ALA A 244 -14.00 0.06 -9.08
CA ALA A 244 -13.63 -0.32 -10.44
C ALA A 244 -14.15 -1.71 -10.81
N LEU A 245 -13.97 -2.71 -9.94
CA LEU A 245 -14.44 -4.08 -10.18
C LEU A 245 -15.94 -4.16 -10.42
N GLU A 246 -16.75 -3.48 -9.59
CA GLU A 246 -18.21 -3.51 -9.75
C GLU A 246 -18.65 -2.88 -11.08
N LYS A 247 -17.93 -1.84 -11.53
CA LYS A 247 -18.18 -1.21 -12.83
C LYS A 247 -17.71 -2.10 -13.97
N ILE A 248 -16.53 -2.71 -13.85
CA ILE A 248 -15.93 -3.61 -14.83
C ILE A 248 -16.79 -4.86 -15.01
N ALA A 249 -17.32 -5.43 -13.93
CA ALA A 249 -18.20 -6.59 -13.94
C ALA A 249 -19.53 -6.34 -14.67
N LYS A 250 -19.92 -5.08 -14.87
CA LYS A 250 -21.14 -4.66 -15.58
C LYS A 250 -20.88 -4.28 -17.04
N LEU A 251 -19.64 -4.35 -17.52
CA LEU A 251 -19.32 -4.03 -18.92
C LEU A 251 -19.88 -5.09 -19.84
N ASN A 252 -20.46 -4.66 -20.97
CA ASN A 252 -20.96 -5.56 -22.00
C ASN A 252 -19.81 -6.06 -22.91
N ILE A 253 -18.92 -6.86 -22.33
CA ILE A 253 -17.73 -7.44 -22.99
C ILE A 253 -17.56 -8.92 -22.59
N PRO A 254 -16.81 -9.74 -23.36
CA PRO A 254 -16.58 -11.14 -23.02
C PRO A 254 -16.02 -11.35 -21.61
N GLN A 255 -16.47 -12.41 -20.92
CA GLN A 255 -16.07 -12.72 -19.53
C GLN A 255 -14.55 -12.83 -19.35
N ARG A 256 -13.84 -13.37 -20.34
CA ARG A 256 -12.36 -13.44 -20.34
C ARG A 256 -11.70 -12.06 -20.22
N LEU A 257 -12.32 -11.01 -20.78
CA LEU A 257 -11.81 -9.64 -20.68
C LEU A 257 -12.19 -9.01 -19.34
N ILE A 258 -13.37 -9.33 -18.78
CA ILE A 258 -13.74 -8.92 -17.42
C ILE A 258 -12.75 -9.51 -16.41
N GLN A 259 -12.45 -10.80 -16.52
CA GLN A 259 -11.44 -11.52 -15.73
C GLN A 259 -10.07 -10.85 -15.86
N TYR A 260 -9.61 -10.67 -17.10
CA TYR A 260 -8.35 -9.97 -17.37
C TYR A 260 -8.31 -8.58 -16.71
N LEU A 261 -9.33 -7.74 -16.89
CA LEU A 261 -9.41 -6.39 -16.31
C LEU A 261 -9.50 -6.40 -14.78
N SER A 262 -10.04 -7.47 -14.21
CA SER A 262 -10.22 -7.67 -12.77
C SER A 262 -9.07 -8.40 -12.11
N TYR A 263 -8.06 -8.83 -12.86
CA TYR A 263 -7.00 -9.75 -12.42
C TYR A 263 -7.51 -11.09 -11.84
N ASN A 264 -8.67 -11.55 -12.32
CA ASN A 264 -9.25 -12.85 -12.00
C ASN A 264 -8.91 -13.89 -13.07
#